data_AF-A0A359D6R2-F1
#
_entry.id   AF-A0A359D6R2-F1
#
_cell.length_a   1.000
_cell.length_b   1.000
_cell.length_c   1.000
_cell.angle_alpha   90.00
_cell.angle_beta   90.00
_cell.angle_gamma   90.00
#
_symmetry.space_group_name_H-M   'P 1'
#
loop_
_entity.id
_entity.type
_entity.pdbx_description
1 polymer ?
#
loop_
_entity_poly.entity_id
_entity_poly.type
_entity_poly.pdbx_seq_one_letter_code
_entity_poly.pdbx_strand_id
1 'polypeptide(L)'
;KIVTIEASGIAPAVMAGLELGVPVIFARKYQSLTLKDNLYISKVFSFTKQTESTLAIAAKHLTAADHVLLVDDFLANGHAAKALIDLIGQA
;
A
#
# COMPACT_ATOMS: atom_id res chain seq x y z
N LYS A 1 -1.61 -8.73 -9.31
CA LYS A 1 -1.15 -8.76 -7.89
C LYS A 1 -2.19 -8.07 -7.01
N ILE A 2 -2.14 -8.25 -5.69
CA ILE A 2 -2.98 -7.50 -4.75
C ILE A 2 -2.11 -6.52 -3.95
N VAL A 3 -2.57 -5.28 -3.83
CA VAL A 3 -1.95 -4.25 -2.98
C VAL A 3 -2.91 -3.84 -1.87
N THR A 4 -2.40 -3.73 -0.65
CA THR A 4 -3.12 -3.28 0.55
C THR A 4 -2.22 -2.42 1.44
N ILE A 5 -2.68 -2.04 2.62
CA ILE A 5 -1.92 -1.30 3.65
C ILE A 5 -2.00 -2.02 5.01
N GLU A 6 -0.91 -1.97 5.78
CA GLU A 6 -0.91 -2.53 7.14
C GLU A 6 -1.80 -1.74 8.12
N ALA A 7 -2.50 -2.40 9.07
CA ALA A 7 -2.50 -3.84 9.35
C ALA A 7 -3.83 -4.52 8.99
N SER A 8 -4.96 -3.84 9.12
CA SER A 8 -6.30 -4.44 9.02
C SER A 8 -6.68 -4.86 7.60
N GLY A 9 -6.17 -4.19 6.57
CA GLY A 9 -6.35 -4.59 5.17
C GLY A 9 -5.64 -5.91 4.79
N ILE A 10 -4.67 -6.38 5.59
CA ILE A 10 -3.89 -7.59 5.29
C ILE A 10 -4.78 -8.83 5.28
N ALA A 11 -5.65 -9.03 6.28
CA ALA A 11 -6.49 -10.21 6.37
C ALA A 11 -7.40 -10.40 5.14
N PRO A 12 -8.24 -9.43 4.72
CA PRO A 12 -9.05 -9.58 3.52
C PRO A 12 -8.20 -9.69 2.24
N ALA A 13 -7.07 -8.97 2.15
CA ALA A 13 -6.19 -9.04 0.98
C ALA A 13 -5.53 -10.42 0.82
N VAL A 14 -5.12 -11.05 1.92
CA VAL A 14 -4.54 -12.40 1.91
C VAL A 14 -5.58 -13.44 1.50
N MET A 15 -6.82 -13.34 1.99
CA MET A 15 -7.88 -14.25 1.57
C MET A 15 -8.23 -14.10 0.08
N ALA A 16 -8.28 -12.86 -0.43
CA ALA A 16 -8.46 -12.61 -1.86
C ALA A 16 -7.26 -13.13 -2.69
N GLY A 17 -6.03 -12.98 -2.19
CA GLY A 17 -4.83 -13.47 -2.84
C GLY A 17 -4.74 -14.99 -2.88
N LEU A 18 -5.22 -15.65 -1.82
CA LEU A 18 -5.33 -17.10 -1.75
C LEU A 18 -6.28 -17.64 -2.82
N GLU A 19 -7.48 -17.06 -2.93
CA GLU A 19 -8.49 -17.47 -3.91
C GLU A 19 -8.04 -17.19 -5.35
N LEU A 20 -7.41 -16.04 -5.59
CA LEU A 20 -6.95 -15.64 -6.94
C LEU A 20 -5.60 -16.24 -7.33
N GLY A 21 -4.89 -16.90 -6.42
CA GLY A 21 -3.55 -17.45 -6.66
C GLY A 21 -2.49 -16.41 -6.99
N VAL A 22 -2.61 -15.18 -6.48
CA VAL A 22 -1.70 -14.06 -6.77
C VAL A 22 -1.02 -13.53 -5.51
N PRO A 23 0.22 -12.99 -5.62
CA PRO A 23 0.91 -12.44 -4.47
C PRO A 23 0.24 -11.18 -3.93
N VAL A 24 0.34 -11.00 -2.62
CA VAL A 24 -0.19 -9.87 -1.85
C VAL A 24 0.96 -9.03 -1.34
N ILE A 25 0.88 -7.73 -1.58
CA ILE A 25 1.86 -6.73 -1.16
C ILE A 25 1.13 -5.75 -0.24
N PHE A 26 1.69 -5.50 0.94
CA PHE A 26 1.15 -4.49 1.85
C PHE A 26 2.13 -3.34 2.00
N ALA A 27 1.64 -2.12 1.80
CA ALA A 27 2.39 -0.91 2.09
C ALA A 27 2.60 -0.77 3.60
N ARG A 28 3.79 -0.29 3.98
CA ARG A 28 4.15 -0.08 5.38
C ARG A 28 4.19 1.40 5.73
N LYS A 29 3.81 1.73 6.96
CA LYS A 29 4.08 3.05 7.55
C LYS A 29 5.58 3.16 7.79
N TYR A 30 6.23 3.98 6.98
CA TYR A 30 7.68 4.11 6.92
C TYR A 30 8.17 5.21 7.86
N GLN A 31 9.18 4.89 8.67
CA GLN A 31 9.95 5.86 9.46
C GLN A 31 11.38 5.90 8.93
N SER A 32 11.87 7.10 8.62
CA SER A 32 13.07 7.39 7.82
C SER A 32 14.41 7.19 8.54
N LEU A 33 14.50 6.32 9.55
CA LEU A 33 15.71 6.24 10.39
C LEU A 33 16.96 5.69 9.69
N THR A 34 16.79 4.87 8.65
CA THR A 34 17.88 4.33 7.82
C THR A 34 17.31 4.15 6.42
N LEU A 35 17.67 5.02 5.49
CA LEU A 35 17.17 4.98 4.11
C LEU A 35 17.49 3.59 3.53
N LYS A 36 16.46 2.76 3.33
CA LYS A 36 16.58 1.48 2.64
C LYS A 36 16.34 1.76 1.17
N ASP A 37 17.35 1.49 0.34
CA ASP A 37 17.30 1.83 -1.09
C ASP A 37 16.11 1.18 -1.81
N ASN A 38 15.63 1.88 -2.85
CA ASN A 38 14.63 1.44 -3.83
C ASN A 38 13.20 1.20 -3.28
N LEU A 39 12.58 2.28 -2.77
CA LEU A 39 11.20 2.31 -2.29
C LEU A 39 10.33 3.24 -3.17
N TYR A 40 9.12 2.81 -3.50
CA TYR A 40 8.02 3.71 -3.85
C TYR A 40 7.47 4.31 -2.57
N ILE A 41 7.24 5.62 -2.56
CA ILE A 41 6.86 6.37 -1.35
C ILE A 41 5.68 7.29 -1.67
N SER A 42 4.68 7.30 -0.78
CA SER A 42 3.56 8.23 -0.85
C SER A 42 3.21 8.76 0.54
N LYS A 43 2.62 9.95 0.59
CA LYS A 43 2.22 10.60 1.84
C LYS A 43 0.71 10.50 2.02
N VAL A 44 0.28 10.17 3.23
CA VAL A 44 -1.13 10.14 3.60
C VAL A 44 -1.37 11.04 4.80
N PHE A 45 -2.28 12.00 4.64
CA PHE A 45 -2.71 12.87 5.73
C PHE A 45 -3.92 12.28 6.46
N SER A 46 -3.81 12.11 7.78
CA SER A 46 -4.88 11.62 8.63
C SER A 46 -5.63 12.78 9.27
N PHE A 47 -6.79 13.16 8.73
CA PHE A 47 -7.61 14.26 9.25
C PHE A 47 -8.08 14.06 10.69
N THR A 48 -8.34 12.83 11.11
CA THR A 48 -8.75 12.51 12.49
C THR A 48 -7.61 12.66 13.49
N LYS A 49 -6.36 12.52 13.04
CA LYS A 49 -5.15 12.59 13.89
C LYS A 49 -4.31 13.84 13.62
N GLN A 50 -4.71 14.65 12.66
CA GLN A 50 -3.97 15.81 12.12
C GLN A 50 -2.47 15.53 11.92
N THR A 51 -2.15 14.35 11.40
CA THR A 51 -0.77 13.87 11.22
C THR A 51 -0.57 13.35 9.81
N GLU A 52 0.60 13.61 9.25
CA GLU A 52 1.07 13.00 8.00
C GLU A 52 1.80 11.70 8.32
N SER A 53 1.56 10.67 7.51
CA SER A 53 2.32 9.42 7.54
C SER A 53 2.87 9.12 6.17
N THR A 54 4.05 8.54 6.14
CA THR A 54 4.69 8.08 4.92
C THR A 54 4.39 6.61 4.73
N LEU A 55 3.88 6.23 3.55
CA LEU A 55 3.68 4.85 3.13
C LEU A 55 4.79 4.46 2.16
N ALA A 56 5.22 3.21 2.22
CA ALA A 56 6.23 2.69 1.31
C ALA A 56 5.97 1.25 0.85
N ILE A 57 6.34 0.97 -0.40
CA ILE A 57 6.45 -0.36 -1.00
C ILE A 57 7.86 -0.51 -1.56
N ALA A 58 8.52 -1.65 -1.33
CA ALA A 58 9.82 -1.89 -1.97
C ALA A 58 9.63 -2.15 -3.47
N ALA A 59 10.37 -1.41 -4.31
CA ALA A 59 10.13 -1.39 -5.75
C ALA A 59 10.32 -2.75 -6.43
N LYS A 60 11.14 -3.64 -5.85
CA LYS A 60 11.29 -5.03 -6.33
C LYS A 60 10.00 -5.85 -6.34
N HIS A 61 8.94 -5.40 -5.64
CA HIS A 61 7.69 -6.14 -5.54
C HIS A 61 6.62 -5.67 -6.54
N LEU A 62 6.78 -4.53 -7.19
CA LEU A 62 5.77 -3.95 -8.08
C LEU A 62 6.44 -3.37 -9.33
N THR A 63 5.89 -3.65 -10.51
CA THR A 63 6.41 -3.16 -11.79
C THR A 63 5.29 -2.64 -12.69
N ALA A 64 5.61 -1.81 -13.67
CA ALA A 64 4.66 -1.29 -14.68
C ALA A 64 3.86 -2.36 -15.44
N ALA A 65 4.29 -3.62 -15.44
CA ALA A 65 3.57 -4.72 -16.09
C ALA A 65 2.48 -5.35 -15.19
N ASP A 66 2.49 -5.03 -13.89
CA ASP A 66 1.53 -5.60 -12.94
C ASP A 66 0.15 -4.97 -13.10
N HIS A 67 -0.86 -5.83 -13.28
CA HIS A 67 -2.25 -5.44 -13.09
C HIS A 67 -2.65 -5.65 -11.62
N VAL A 68 -3.07 -4.59 -10.95
CA VAL A 68 -3.20 -4.55 -9.49
C VAL A 68 -4.66 -4.47 -9.06
N LEU A 69 -5.04 -5.34 -8.12
CA LEU A 69 -6.27 -5.21 -7.33
C LEU A 69 -5.93 -4.55 -5.98
N LEU A 70 -6.56 -3.42 -5.68
CA LEU A 70 -6.44 -2.76 -4.39
C LEU A 70 -7.49 -3.31 -3.43
N VAL A 71 -7.08 -3.75 -2.24
CA VAL A 71 -7.95 -4.23 -1.17
C VAL A 71 -7.66 -3.44 0.11
N ASP A 72 -8.71 -2.96 0.78
CA ASP A 72 -8.61 -2.29 2.08
C ASP A 72 -9.81 -2.68 2.95
N ASP A 73 -9.69 -2.51 4.27
CA ASP A 73 -10.76 -2.87 5.22
C ASP A 73 -11.89 -1.84 5.24
N PHE A 74 -11.57 -0.55 5.13
CA PHE A 74 -12.54 0.54 5.11
C PHE A 74 -12.21 1.61 4.07
N LEU A 75 -13.23 2.05 3.34
CA LEU A 75 -13.18 3.28 2.54
C LEU A 75 -13.98 4.39 3.22
N ALA A 76 -13.27 5.33 3.85
CA ALA A 76 -13.86 6.56 4.38
C ALA A 76 -13.57 7.74 3.43
N ASN A 77 -12.69 8.66 3.82
CA ASN A 77 -12.32 9.82 3.00
C ASN A 77 -11.37 9.48 1.82
N GLY A 78 -10.99 8.20 1.67
CA GLY A 78 -10.20 7.72 0.53
C GLY A 78 -8.71 8.12 0.51
N HIS A 79 -8.17 8.77 1.53
CA HIS A 79 -6.76 9.21 1.55
C HIS A 79 -5.76 8.04 1.46
N ALA A 80 -6.02 6.95 2.18
CA ALA A 80 -5.18 5.75 2.10
C ALA A 80 -5.24 5.13 0.69
N ALA A 81 -6.45 4.97 0.14
CA ALA A 81 -6.63 4.47 -1.23
C ALA A 81 -5.90 5.34 -2.26
N LYS A 82 -5.98 6.67 -2.16
CA LYS A 82 -5.24 7.59 -3.06
C LYS A 82 -3.72 7.42 -2.94
N ALA A 83 -3.19 7.29 -1.72
CA ALA A 83 -1.77 7.07 -1.50
C ALA A 83 -1.31 5.71 -2.05
N LEU A 84 -2.14 4.67 -1.94
CA LEU A 84 -1.86 3.36 -2.54
C LEU A 84 -1.90 3.41 -4.09
N ILE A 85 -2.85 4.14 -4.68
CA ILE A 85 -2.92 4.35 -6.14
C ILE A 85 -1.66 5.08 -6.62
N ASP A 86 -1.22 6.10 -5.89
CA ASP A 86 0.02 6.83 -6.17
C ASP A 86 1.25 5.91 -6.11
N LEU A 87 1.36 5.06 -5.07
CA LEU A 87 2.43 4.04 -4.98
C LEU A 87 2.40 3.06 -6.15
N ILE A 88 1.21 2.67 -6.61
CA ILE A 88 1.04 1.76 -7.76
C ILE A 88 1.45 2.46 -9.05
N GLY A 89 1.11 3.74 -9.23
CA GLY A 89 1.45 4.52 -10.42
C GLY A 89 2.93 4.90 -10.54
N GLN A 90 3.72 4.74 -9.48
CA GLN A 90 5.18 4.93 -9.50
C GLN A 90 5.93 3.71 -10.07
N ALA A 91 5.25 2.57 -10.23
CA ALA A 91 5.82 1.32 -10.73
C ALA A 91 5.83 1.23 -12.26
#